data_AF-T2HPA3-F1
#
_entry.id   AF-T2HPA3-F1
#
_cell.length_a   1.000
_cell.length_b   1.000
_cell.length_c   1.000
_cell.angle_alpha   90.00
_cell.angle_beta   90.00
_cell.angle_gamma   90.00
#
_symmetry.space_group_name_H-M   'P 1'
#
loop_
_entity.id
_entity.type
_entity.pdbx_description
1 polymer ?
#
loop_
_entity_poly.entity_id
_entity_poly.type
_entity_poly.pdbx_seq_one_letter_code
_entity_poly.pdbx_strand_id
1 'polypeptide(L)'
;MEDYVAVSSMAELQKRRTEKIFYFDDSTGLLFLFLQAKYHREGHSYCSSQGCERVKIQASFQSKSYSNCSANAYPKYFQKPTAVKRMPTKITNICPKCGSDQVVFTSDPHQTYIFVKIQTSESQEYSISVNDVKFPLKKMGLLALVIDACLGKVTKETFFPEEKTKLIENYIKTGIPQRSVVVLTSRGNITNLNISEALTTLGAAKPPNLHNAETIRFLGF
;
A
#
# COMPACT_ATOMS: atom_id res chain seq x y z
N MET A 1 10.69 -25.53 -5.12
CA MET A 1 11.03 -24.25 -5.77
C MET A 1 11.14 -24.57 -7.24
N GLU A 2 10.40 -23.88 -8.10
CA GLU A 2 10.45 -24.15 -9.54
C GLU A 2 11.39 -23.12 -10.16
N ASP A 3 12.50 -23.60 -10.73
CA ASP A 3 13.56 -22.72 -11.21
C ASP A 3 13.29 -22.30 -12.66
N TYR A 4 13.52 -21.01 -12.94
CA TYR A 4 13.41 -20.45 -14.28
C TYR A 4 14.74 -20.58 -15.02
N VAL A 5 14.68 -20.80 -16.33
CA VAL A 5 15.87 -20.99 -17.18
C VAL A 5 16.14 -19.74 -18.03
N ALA A 6 17.41 -19.37 -18.16
CA ALA A 6 17.81 -18.24 -19.01
C ALA A 6 17.63 -18.59 -20.50
N VAL A 7 17.10 -17.65 -21.27
CA VAL A 7 17.08 -17.68 -22.74
C VAL A 7 17.97 -16.59 -23.33
N SER A 8 18.35 -16.78 -24.59
CA SER A 8 19.36 -15.96 -25.26
C SER A 8 18.86 -14.60 -25.76
N SER A 9 17.55 -14.44 -25.93
CA SER A 9 16.97 -13.23 -26.53
C SER A 9 15.54 -12.94 -26.08
N MET A 10 15.14 -11.67 -26.22
CA MET A 10 13.76 -11.22 -26.03
C MET A 10 12.78 -11.96 -26.97
N ALA A 11 13.18 -12.23 -28.20
CA ALA A 11 12.32 -12.92 -29.18
C ALA A 11 12.01 -14.36 -28.73
N GLU A 12 13.01 -15.06 -28.19
CA GLU A 12 12.83 -16.40 -27.63
C GLU A 12 11.88 -16.39 -26.42
N LEU A 13 12.06 -15.43 -25.51
CA LEU A 13 11.18 -15.22 -24.36
C LEU A 13 9.72 -14.94 -24.81
N GLN A 14 9.54 -14.10 -25.82
CA GLN A 14 8.21 -13.71 -26.31
C GLN A 14 7.45 -14.85 -27.03
N LYS A 15 8.17 -15.81 -27.62
CA LYS A 15 7.57 -16.98 -28.29
C LYS A 15 7.07 -18.02 -27.28
N ARG A 16 7.68 -18.08 -26.09
CA ARG A 16 7.50 -19.13 -25.08
C ARG A 16 6.97 -18.57 -23.74
N ARG A 17 5.93 -17.72 -23.81
CA ARG A 17 5.44 -16.92 -22.66
C ARG A 17 4.89 -17.72 -21.49
N THR A 18 4.45 -18.96 -21.74
CA THR A 18 3.91 -19.86 -20.71
C THR A 18 4.99 -20.70 -20.04
N GLU A 19 6.21 -20.65 -20.56
CA GLU A 19 7.32 -21.42 -20.05
C GLU A 19 8.07 -20.66 -18.95
N LYS A 20 8.71 -21.41 -18.06
CA LYS A 20 9.48 -20.88 -16.93
C LYS A 20 10.86 -20.43 -17.40
N ILE A 21 10.87 -19.38 -18.20
CA ILE A 21 12.09 -18.82 -18.79
C ILE A 21 12.21 -17.33 -18.53
N PHE A 22 13.43 -16.81 -18.57
CA PHE A 22 13.72 -15.39 -18.42
C PHE A 22 14.80 -14.95 -19.41
N TYR A 23 14.78 -13.67 -19.79
CA TYR A 23 15.84 -13.04 -20.56
C TYR A 23 16.45 -11.91 -19.73
N PHE A 24 17.75 -11.95 -19.49
CA PHE A 24 18.47 -10.86 -18.86
C PHE A 24 19.29 -10.13 -19.92
N ASP A 25 19.06 -8.83 -20.06
CA ASP A 25 19.81 -7.98 -20.98
C ASP A 25 20.91 -7.25 -20.23
N ASP A 26 22.12 -7.81 -20.24
CA ASP A 26 23.30 -7.25 -19.58
C ASP A 26 23.59 -5.79 -19.98
N SER A 27 23.27 -5.41 -21.22
CA SER A 27 23.54 -4.06 -21.73
C SER A 27 22.66 -2.97 -21.09
N THR A 28 21.48 -3.34 -20.59
CA THR A 28 20.54 -2.41 -19.95
C THR A 28 20.31 -2.74 -18.47
N GLY A 29 20.76 -3.90 -18.00
CA GLY A 29 20.53 -4.40 -16.65
C GLY A 29 19.06 -4.80 -16.40
N LEU A 30 18.27 -5.01 -17.46
CA LEU A 30 16.86 -5.38 -17.35
C LEU A 30 16.65 -6.89 -17.37
N LEU A 31 15.83 -7.37 -16.43
CA LEU A 31 15.33 -8.74 -16.39
C LEU A 31 13.91 -8.78 -16.94
N PHE A 32 13.69 -9.63 -17.94
CA PHE A 32 12.39 -9.88 -18.55
C PHE A 32 11.92 -11.30 -18.28
N LEU A 33 10.65 -11.44 -17.88
CA LEU A 33 9.98 -12.73 -17.69
C LEU A 33 8.47 -12.55 -17.88
N PHE A 34 7.81 -13.59 -18.35
CA PHE A 34 6.34 -13.65 -18.40
C PHE A 34 5.85 -14.47 -17.20
N LEU A 35 4.84 -13.94 -16.52
CA LEU A 35 4.24 -14.57 -15.35
C LEU A 35 2.75 -14.71 -15.60
N GLN A 36 2.24 -15.93 -15.42
CA GLN A 36 0.82 -16.22 -15.44
C GLN A 36 0.40 -16.70 -14.06
N ALA A 37 -0.63 -16.06 -13.50
CA ALA A 37 -1.18 -16.50 -12.23
C ALA A 37 -1.84 -17.87 -12.38
N LYS A 38 -1.66 -18.75 -11.40
CA LYS A 38 -2.29 -20.08 -11.38
C LYS A 38 -3.79 -19.98 -11.14
N TYR A 39 -4.21 -19.06 -10.29
CA TYR A 39 -5.62 -18.85 -9.96
C TYR A 39 -6.16 -17.52 -10.51
N HIS A 40 -7.43 -17.55 -10.93
CA HIS A 40 -8.11 -16.35 -11.42
C HIS A 40 -8.30 -15.33 -10.29
N ARG A 41 -8.29 -14.05 -10.66
CA ARG A 41 -8.53 -12.93 -9.75
C ARG A 41 -9.94 -12.39 -10.02
N GLU A 42 -10.63 -12.01 -8.96
CA GLU A 42 -11.93 -11.36 -9.10
C GLU A 42 -11.77 -9.84 -9.24
N GLY A 43 -12.31 -9.29 -10.32
CA GLY A 43 -12.29 -7.84 -10.60
C GLY A 43 -10.87 -7.26 -10.64
N HIS A 44 -10.63 -6.25 -9.80
CA HIS A 44 -9.34 -5.56 -9.69
C HIS A 44 -8.47 -6.04 -8.50
N SER A 45 -8.82 -7.18 -7.90
CA SER A 45 -8.11 -7.70 -6.73
C SER A 45 -6.66 -8.05 -7.07
N TYR A 46 -5.73 -7.72 -6.16
CA TYR A 46 -4.31 -8.10 -6.30
C TYR A 46 -4.07 -9.61 -6.17
N CYS A 47 -4.95 -10.31 -5.44
CA CYS A 47 -4.81 -11.73 -5.11
C CYS A 47 -6.08 -12.52 -5.48
N SER A 48 -5.94 -13.84 -5.61
CA SER A 48 -7.07 -14.75 -5.84
C SER A 48 -7.77 -15.12 -4.53
N SER A 49 -8.91 -15.82 -4.63
CA SER A 49 -9.58 -16.44 -3.46
C SER A 49 -8.70 -17.48 -2.77
N GLN A 50 -7.71 -18.05 -3.48
CA GLN A 50 -6.73 -19.00 -2.95
C GLN A 50 -5.52 -18.32 -2.30
N GLY A 51 -5.49 -16.97 -2.29
CA GLY A 51 -4.40 -16.18 -1.76
C GLY A 51 -3.53 -15.52 -2.84
N CYS A 52 -2.44 -14.90 -2.39
CA CYS A 52 -1.49 -14.17 -3.22
C CYS A 52 -0.36 -15.08 -3.69
N GLU A 53 -0.12 -15.11 -4.99
CA GLU A 53 1.06 -15.77 -5.56
C GLU A 53 2.26 -14.83 -5.47
N ARG A 54 3.40 -15.35 -4.98
CA ARG A 54 4.62 -14.56 -4.77
C ARG A 54 5.71 -15.00 -5.73
N VAL A 55 6.37 -14.01 -6.34
CA VAL A 55 7.61 -14.22 -7.11
C VAL A 55 8.79 -13.76 -6.27
N LYS A 56 9.83 -14.59 -6.19
CA LYS A 56 11.09 -14.27 -5.50
C LYS A 56 12.19 -14.23 -6.54
N ILE A 57 12.82 -13.07 -6.69
CA ILE A 57 13.99 -12.89 -7.56
C ILE A 57 15.18 -12.73 -6.63
N GLN A 58 16.21 -13.56 -6.83
CA GLN A 58 17.48 -13.47 -6.10
C GLN A 58 18.55 -13.09 -7.11
N ALA A 59 19.27 -12.01 -6.83
CA ALA A 59 20.35 -11.51 -7.65
C ALA A 59 21.54 -11.15 -6.77
N SER A 60 22.75 -11.42 -7.27
CA SER A 60 24.01 -11.12 -6.60
C SER A 60 24.75 -10.09 -7.43
N PHE A 61 25.06 -8.94 -6.83
CA PHE A 61 25.75 -7.83 -7.50
C PHE A 61 27.10 -7.59 -6.84
N GLN A 62 28.14 -7.35 -7.66
CA GLN A 62 29.49 -7.03 -7.15
C GLN A 62 29.72 -5.52 -6.99
N SER A 63 28.96 -4.66 -7.68
CA SER A 63 29.16 -3.21 -7.64
C SER A 63 28.33 -2.54 -6.53
N LYS A 64 28.91 -1.56 -5.82
CA LYS A 64 28.22 -0.71 -4.85
C LYS A 64 27.63 0.58 -5.44
N SER A 65 27.83 0.84 -6.74
CA SER A 65 27.35 2.06 -7.41
C SER A 65 25.89 1.93 -7.84
N TYR A 66 25.16 3.04 -7.80
CA TYR A 66 23.79 3.13 -8.28
C TYR A 66 23.74 2.94 -9.81
N SER A 67 22.96 1.97 -10.29
CA SER A 67 22.72 1.78 -11.73
C SER A 67 21.54 2.64 -12.18
N ASN A 68 21.75 3.50 -13.19
CA ASN A 68 20.67 4.22 -13.87
C ASN A 68 20.14 3.39 -15.04
N CYS A 69 19.40 2.32 -14.73
CA CYS A 69 18.85 1.42 -15.75
C CYS A 69 17.95 2.16 -16.75
N SER A 70 17.27 3.23 -16.33
CA SER A 70 16.42 4.05 -17.20
C SER A 70 17.20 4.66 -18.38
N ALA A 71 18.38 5.21 -18.13
CA ALA A 71 19.18 5.87 -19.17
C ALA A 71 19.58 4.91 -20.31
N ASN A 72 19.87 3.64 -19.98
CA ASN A 72 20.27 2.63 -20.97
C ASN A 72 19.08 1.88 -21.56
N ALA A 73 18.02 1.66 -20.77
CA ALA A 73 16.85 0.88 -21.18
C ALA A 73 15.94 1.62 -22.16
N TYR A 74 15.63 2.89 -21.91
CA TYR A 74 14.63 3.60 -22.70
C TYR A 74 15.06 3.82 -24.16
N PRO A 75 16.32 4.13 -24.51
CA PRO A 75 16.73 4.18 -25.91
C PRO A 75 16.51 2.85 -26.67
N LYS A 76 16.69 1.70 -26.01
CA LYS A 76 16.62 0.37 -26.62
C LYS A 76 15.20 -0.21 -26.68
N TYR A 77 14.42 0.00 -25.62
CA TYR A 77 13.10 -0.62 -25.44
C TYR A 77 11.93 0.34 -25.59
N PHE A 78 12.18 1.61 -25.92
CA PHE A 78 11.11 2.55 -26.21
C PHE A 78 10.27 2.07 -27.39
N GLN A 79 8.97 1.93 -27.13
CA GLN A 79 7.98 1.64 -28.16
C GLN A 79 7.09 2.86 -28.34
N LYS A 80 6.82 3.23 -29.59
CA LYS A 80 5.81 4.25 -29.88
C LYS A 80 4.44 3.73 -29.40
N PRO A 81 3.66 4.54 -28.67
CA PRO A 81 2.31 4.15 -28.25
C PRO A 81 1.47 3.69 -29.45
N THR A 82 0.88 2.51 -29.36
CA THR A 82 0.18 1.83 -30.47
C THR A 82 -1.12 2.52 -30.88
N ALA A 83 -1.71 3.34 -30.00
CA ALA A 83 -2.91 4.11 -30.31
C ALA A 83 -2.93 5.42 -29.50
N VAL A 84 -3.23 6.52 -30.19
CA VAL A 84 -3.62 7.77 -29.54
C VAL A 84 -5.06 7.60 -29.04
N LYS A 85 -5.22 7.04 -27.84
CA LYS A 85 -6.51 7.08 -27.16
C LYS A 85 -6.71 8.47 -26.60
N ARG A 86 -7.82 9.12 -26.95
CA ARG A 86 -8.21 10.38 -26.30
C ARG A 86 -8.37 10.12 -24.80
N MET A 87 -7.73 10.94 -23.98
CA MET A 87 -7.98 10.96 -22.54
C MET A 87 -9.47 11.21 -22.31
N PRO A 88 -10.14 10.50 -21.39
CA PRO A 88 -11.52 10.80 -21.08
C PRO A 88 -11.63 12.21 -20.49
N THR A 89 -12.76 12.86 -20.75
CA THR A 89 -13.06 14.22 -20.31
C THR A 89 -13.09 14.33 -18.80
N LYS A 90 -12.50 15.40 -18.25
CA LYS A 90 -12.49 15.72 -16.81
C LYS A 90 -13.89 15.58 -16.22
N ILE A 91 -14.00 14.92 -15.07
CA ILE A 91 -15.23 14.90 -14.30
C ILE A 91 -15.34 16.25 -13.61
N THR A 92 -16.36 17.01 -13.94
CA THR A 92 -16.57 18.37 -13.39
C THR A 92 -17.35 18.36 -12.09
N ASN A 93 -17.91 17.22 -11.71
CA ASN A 93 -18.71 17.08 -10.51
C ASN A 93 -17.78 16.88 -9.31
N ILE A 94 -18.08 17.58 -8.22
CA ILE A 94 -17.41 17.39 -6.94
C ILE A 94 -17.81 16.02 -6.38
N CYS A 95 -16.88 15.35 -5.70
CA CYS A 95 -17.19 14.09 -5.03
C CYS A 95 -18.28 14.29 -3.96
N PRO A 96 -19.45 13.63 -4.07
CA PRO A 96 -20.56 13.88 -3.16
C PRO A 96 -20.23 13.49 -1.71
N LYS A 97 -19.34 12.51 -1.50
CA LYS A 97 -18.92 12.06 -0.17
C LYS A 97 -17.85 12.97 0.44
N CYS A 98 -16.79 13.31 -0.31
CA CYS A 98 -15.63 14.01 0.24
C CYS A 98 -15.44 15.47 -0.20
N GLY A 99 -16.24 15.99 -1.12
CA GLY A 99 -16.13 17.38 -1.55
C GLY A 99 -14.89 17.69 -2.40
N SER A 100 -14.08 16.68 -2.76
CA SER A 100 -12.89 16.87 -3.58
C SER A 100 -13.23 16.96 -5.06
N ASP A 101 -12.37 17.63 -5.83
CA ASP A 101 -12.39 17.56 -7.28
C ASP A 101 -12.25 16.11 -7.75
N GLN A 102 -13.03 15.71 -8.75
CA GLN A 102 -12.94 14.38 -9.33
C GLN A 102 -12.01 14.41 -10.55
N VAL A 103 -10.93 13.64 -10.49
CA VAL A 103 -10.01 13.47 -11.62
C VAL A 103 -10.25 12.13 -12.30
N VAL A 104 -10.22 12.15 -13.63
CA VAL A 104 -10.53 10.99 -14.51
C VAL A 104 -9.44 9.92 -14.41
N PHE A 105 -8.20 10.36 -14.30
CA PHE A 105 -7.02 9.56 -14.03
C PHE A 105 -6.06 10.42 -13.24
N THR A 106 -5.43 9.86 -12.20
CA THR A 106 -4.29 10.48 -11.51
C THR A 106 -3.10 9.54 -11.64
N SER A 107 -2.36 9.67 -12.75
CA SER A 107 -1.00 9.15 -12.88
C SER A 107 0.05 10.13 -12.36
N ASP A 108 -0.38 11.35 -12.03
CA ASP A 108 0.42 12.38 -11.40
C ASP A 108 0.19 12.25 -9.89
N PRO A 109 1.13 11.69 -9.13
CA PRO A 109 0.88 11.47 -7.72
C PRO A 109 0.74 12.88 -7.11
N HIS A 110 -0.40 13.18 -6.47
CA HIS A 110 -0.76 14.52 -5.97
C HIS A 110 0.46 15.35 -5.52
N GLN A 111 0.59 16.61 -5.96
CA GLN A 111 1.72 17.47 -5.50
C GLN A 111 1.78 17.62 -3.98
N THR A 112 0.66 17.38 -3.30
CA THR A 112 0.53 17.46 -1.85
C THR A 112 0.18 16.09 -1.29
N TYR A 113 1.03 15.57 -0.40
CA TYR A 113 0.78 14.33 0.33
C TYR A 113 0.64 14.61 1.82
N ILE A 114 -0.16 13.78 2.49
CA ILE A 114 -0.14 13.67 3.95
C ILE A 114 0.91 12.61 4.29
N PHE A 115 2.04 13.03 4.83
CA PHE A 115 3.09 12.10 5.23
C PHE A 115 2.75 11.49 6.59
N VAL A 116 2.39 10.21 6.59
CA VAL A 116 2.10 9.45 7.81
C VAL A 116 3.21 8.42 8.06
N LYS A 117 3.80 8.47 9.24
CA LYS A 117 4.79 7.48 9.72
C LYS A 117 4.32 6.84 11.01
N ILE A 118 4.15 5.52 11.03
CA ILE A 118 3.91 4.76 12.26
C ILE A 118 5.22 4.11 12.66
N GLN A 119 5.84 4.58 13.75
CA GLN A 119 7.17 4.16 14.17
C GLN A 119 7.12 3.36 15.47
N THR A 120 7.88 2.27 15.48
CA THR A 120 8.26 1.51 16.67
C THR A 120 9.78 1.39 16.65
N SER A 121 10.49 1.96 17.62
CA SER A 121 11.95 1.84 17.70
C SER A 121 12.39 0.61 18.51
N GLU A 122 13.67 0.24 18.37
CA GLU A 122 14.32 -0.77 19.22
C GLU A 122 14.30 -0.39 20.71
N SER A 123 14.26 0.91 21.01
CA SER A 123 14.07 1.46 22.36
C SER A 123 12.60 1.46 22.84
N GLN A 124 11.69 0.78 22.13
CA GLN A 124 10.25 0.70 22.42
C GLN A 124 9.53 2.07 22.43
N GLU A 125 9.98 3.03 21.61
CA GLU A 125 9.19 4.23 21.35
C GLU A 125 8.13 3.94 20.30
N TYR A 126 6.86 4.02 20.69
CA TYR A 126 5.71 3.92 19.80
C TYR A 126 5.22 5.34 19.47
N SER A 127 5.10 5.68 18.20
CA SER A 127 4.60 7.00 17.80
C SER A 127 4.00 7.00 16.40
N ILE A 128 3.08 7.93 16.17
CA ILE A 128 2.60 8.30 14.83
C ILE A 128 3.18 9.67 14.51
N SER A 129 3.65 9.90 13.29
CA SER A 129 4.00 11.24 12.81
C SER A 129 3.11 11.59 11.62
N VAL A 130 2.58 12.81 11.60
CA VAL A 130 1.77 13.36 10.52
C VAL A 130 2.40 14.68 10.09
N ASN A 131 2.90 14.78 8.86
CA ASN A 131 3.61 15.95 8.33
C ASN A 131 4.69 16.46 9.32
N ASP A 132 5.56 15.54 9.75
CA ASP A 132 6.66 15.75 10.70
C ASP A 132 6.26 16.09 12.15
N VAL A 133 4.97 16.21 12.45
CA VAL A 133 4.47 16.35 13.83
C VAL A 133 4.35 14.97 14.48
N LYS A 134 5.11 14.71 15.55
CA LYS A 134 5.16 13.42 16.27
C LYS A 134 4.15 13.35 17.42
N PHE A 135 3.37 12.28 17.45
CA PHE A 135 2.38 11.92 18.46
C PHE A 135 2.82 10.64 19.19
N PRO A 136 3.41 10.74 20.40
CA PRO A 136 3.98 9.60 21.10
C PRO A 136 2.95 8.79 21.89
N LEU A 137 2.97 7.47 21.72
CA LEU A 137 2.22 6.50 22.53
C LEU A 137 3.07 6.02 23.71
N LYS A 138 3.01 6.80 24.80
CA LYS A 138 3.84 6.58 26.00
C LYS A 138 3.31 5.48 26.94
N LYS A 139 2.02 5.16 26.88
CA LYS A 139 1.35 4.19 27.76
C LYS A 139 0.86 2.99 26.95
N MET A 140 0.66 1.85 27.61
CA MET A 140 0.03 0.68 26.99
C MET A 140 -1.42 0.99 26.62
N GLY A 141 -1.85 0.55 25.45
CA GLY A 141 -3.17 0.86 24.89
C GLY A 141 -3.13 1.21 23.40
N LEU A 142 -4.17 1.89 22.92
CA LEU A 142 -4.35 2.32 21.53
C LEU A 142 -4.28 3.83 21.42
N LEU A 143 -3.65 4.31 20.35
CA LEU A 143 -3.69 5.70 19.93
C LEU A 143 -4.41 5.78 18.59
N ALA A 144 -5.43 6.64 18.52
CA ALA A 144 -6.17 6.97 17.30
C ALA A 144 -5.97 8.44 16.94
N LEU A 145 -5.49 8.71 15.73
CA LEU A 145 -5.46 10.04 15.14
C LEU A 145 -6.51 10.14 14.04
N VAL A 146 -7.24 11.25 14.04
CA VAL A 146 -8.15 11.66 12.98
C VAL A 146 -7.52 12.86 12.28
N ILE A 147 -7.38 12.76 10.97
CA ILE A 147 -6.73 13.73 10.11
C ILE A 147 -7.77 14.23 9.11
N ASP A 148 -7.90 15.55 8.97
CA ASP A 148 -8.71 16.13 7.89
C ASP A 148 -8.09 15.73 6.53
N ALA A 149 -8.83 15.01 5.69
CA ALA A 149 -8.30 14.48 4.44
C ALA A 149 -7.99 15.57 3.40
N CYS A 150 -8.58 16.76 3.53
CA CYS A 150 -8.36 17.89 2.63
C CYS A 150 -7.18 18.76 3.08
N LEU A 151 -7.08 19.01 4.38
CA LEU A 151 -6.09 19.91 4.97
C LEU A 151 -4.82 19.20 5.45
N GLY A 152 -4.85 17.88 5.62
CA GLY A 152 -3.76 17.10 6.20
C GLY A 152 -3.47 17.41 7.67
N LYS A 153 -4.41 18.07 8.35
CA LYS A 153 -4.27 18.49 9.76
C LYS A 153 -4.88 17.45 10.69
N VAL A 154 -4.16 17.09 11.75
CA VAL A 154 -4.73 16.28 12.84
C VAL A 154 -5.82 17.09 13.54
N THR A 155 -7.06 16.61 13.47
CA THR A 155 -8.23 17.24 14.09
C THR A 155 -8.55 16.64 15.45
N LYS A 156 -8.15 15.39 15.69
CA LYS A 156 -8.38 14.69 16.95
C LYS A 156 -7.31 13.67 17.25
N GLU A 157 -6.82 13.69 18.48
CA GLU A 157 -5.97 12.66 19.07
C GLU A 157 -6.76 12.00 20.20
N THR A 158 -6.90 10.67 20.17
CA THR A 158 -7.62 9.93 21.21
C THR A 158 -6.79 8.73 21.65
N PHE A 159 -6.51 8.67 22.95
CA PHE A 159 -5.83 7.54 23.58
C PHE A 159 -6.84 6.67 24.33
N PHE A 160 -6.79 5.36 24.07
CA PHE A 160 -7.57 4.34 24.78
C PHE A 160 -6.61 3.48 25.60
N PRO A 161 -6.61 3.59 26.94
CA PRO A 161 -5.85 2.65 27.77
C PRO A 161 -6.42 1.23 27.62
N GLU A 162 -5.63 0.21 27.99
CA GLU A 162 -5.95 -1.21 27.79
C GLU A 162 -7.37 -1.57 28.28
N GLU A 163 -7.75 -1.10 29.47
CA GLU A 163 -9.04 -1.34 30.10
C GLU A 163 -10.23 -0.70 29.36
N LYS A 164 -9.98 0.28 28.48
CA LYS A 164 -10.98 1.00 27.67
C LYS A 164 -10.90 0.69 26.18
N THR A 165 -10.09 -0.29 25.77
CA THR A 165 -9.94 -0.69 24.37
C THR A 165 -11.27 -1.12 23.73
N LYS A 166 -12.21 -1.65 24.51
CA LYS A 166 -13.57 -1.99 24.04
C LYS A 166 -14.37 -0.79 23.51
N LEU A 167 -14.04 0.44 23.91
CA LEU A 167 -14.73 1.64 23.46
C LEU A 167 -14.36 2.06 22.03
N ILE A 168 -13.24 1.55 21.50
CA ILE A 168 -12.74 1.99 20.19
C ILE A 168 -13.66 1.54 19.05
N GLU A 169 -14.40 0.44 19.20
CA GLU A 169 -15.36 0.00 18.20
C GLU A 169 -16.45 1.07 17.97
N ASN A 170 -17.05 1.57 19.06
CA ASN A 170 -18.05 2.64 18.97
C ASN A 170 -17.43 3.95 18.49
N TYR A 171 -16.20 4.24 18.91
CA TYR A 171 -15.45 5.40 18.41
C TYR A 171 -15.26 5.34 16.89
N ILE A 172 -14.88 4.20 16.33
CA ILE A 172 -14.73 4.02 14.88
C ILE A 172 -16.06 4.22 14.16
N LYS A 173 -17.14 3.63 14.68
CA LYS A 173 -18.46 3.68 14.04
C LYS A 173 -19.12 5.05 14.06
N THR A 174 -18.89 5.85 15.10
CA THR A 174 -19.68 7.08 15.35
C THR A 174 -18.86 8.34 15.61
N GLY A 175 -17.61 8.19 16.09
CA GLY A 175 -16.78 9.29 16.58
C GLY A 175 -15.88 9.93 15.54
N ILE A 176 -15.89 9.43 14.29
CA ILE A 176 -15.01 9.85 13.21
C ILE A 176 -15.84 10.66 12.20
N PRO A 177 -15.56 11.97 12.04
CA PRO A 177 -16.21 12.78 11.02
C PRO A 177 -15.97 12.22 9.61
N GLN A 178 -16.94 12.42 8.72
CA GLN A 178 -16.74 12.11 7.30
C GLN A 178 -15.52 12.86 6.76
N ARG A 179 -14.89 12.34 5.70
CA ARG A 179 -13.73 12.96 5.03
C ARG A 179 -12.49 13.03 5.91
N SER A 180 -12.31 12.04 6.78
CA SER A 180 -11.15 11.94 7.66
C SER A 180 -10.27 10.77 7.26
N VAL A 181 -8.95 10.94 7.32
CA VAL A 181 -8.01 9.82 7.36
C VAL A 181 -7.81 9.44 8.83
N VAL A 182 -7.80 8.13 9.10
CA VAL A 182 -7.71 7.59 10.46
C VAL A 182 -6.45 6.76 10.58
N VAL A 183 -5.63 7.04 11.60
CA VAL A 183 -4.42 6.27 11.88
C VAL A 183 -4.53 5.68 13.28
N LEU A 184 -4.40 4.36 13.39
CA LEU A 184 -4.42 3.64 14.67
C LEU A 184 -3.07 2.96 14.90
N THR A 185 -2.56 3.03 16.13
CA THR A 185 -1.44 2.20 16.57
C THR A 185 -1.67 1.68 17.99
N SER A 186 -1.16 0.49 18.30
CA SER A 186 -1.14 -0.05 19.66
C SER A 186 0.25 -0.07 20.28
N ARG A 187 0.28 -0.14 21.61
CA ARG A 187 1.45 -0.48 22.42
C ARG A 187 1.03 -1.50 23.48
N GLY A 188 1.81 -2.58 23.59
CA GLY A 188 1.50 -3.70 24.47
C GLY A 188 0.59 -4.73 23.80
N ASN A 189 0.44 -5.89 24.45
CA ASN A 189 -0.37 -6.99 23.95
C ASN A 189 -1.85 -6.74 24.26
N ILE A 190 -2.60 -6.26 23.27
CA ILE A 190 -4.03 -5.98 23.44
C ILE A 190 -4.83 -7.24 23.13
N THR A 191 -5.21 -7.94 24.19
CA THR A 191 -6.03 -9.14 24.08
C THR A 191 -7.50 -8.77 23.82
N ASN A 192 -8.22 -9.61 23.08
CA ASN A 192 -9.67 -9.50 22.84
C ASN A 192 -10.14 -8.20 22.17
N LEU A 193 -9.33 -7.60 21.28
CA LEU A 193 -9.77 -6.44 20.51
C LEU A 193 -10.73 -6.83 19.38
N ASN A 194 -12.02 -6.57 19.57
CA ASN A 194 -13.06 -6.87 18.60
C ASN A 194 -13.44 -5.66 17.73
N ILE A 195 -12.51 -5.21 16.87
CA ILE A 195 -12.76 -4.05 15.98
C ILE A 195 -12.71 -4.41 14.50
N SER A 196 -12.51 -5.68 14.16
CA SER A 196 -12.31 -6.13 12.79
C SER A 196 -13.43 -5.70 11.85
N GLU A 197 -14.67 -5.81 12.30
CA GLU A 197 -15.84 -5.37 11.52
C GLU A 197 -15.91 -3.83 11.43
N ALA A 198 -15.58 -3.11 12.51
CA ALA A 198 -15.55 -1.65 12.48
C ALA A 198 -14.48 -1.11 11.52
N LEU A 199 -13.36 -1.81 11.33
CA LEU A 199 -12.30 -1.39 10.40
C LEU A 199 -12.75 -1.46 8.93
N THR A 200 -13.76 -2.25 8.57
CA THR A 200 -14.29 -2.28 7.20
C THR A 200 -15.01 -0.98 6.85
N THR A 201 -15.60 -0.30 7.84
CA THR A 201 -16.20 1.03 7.65
C THR A 201 -15.16 2.12 7.38
N LEU A 202 -13.88 1.84 7.66
CA LEU A 202 -12.73 2.70 7.39
C LEU A 202 -11.91 2.23 6.17
N GLY A 203 -12.50 1.40 5.31
CA GLY A 203 -11.89 0.98 4.04
C GLY A 203 -11.06 -0.31 4.10
N ALA A 204 -11.05 -1.06 5.21
CA ALA A 204 -10.48 -2.40 5.20
C ALA A 204 -11.29 -3.32 4.26
N ALA A 205 -10.63 -3.98 3.32
CA ALA A 205 -11.29 -4.80 2.29
C ALA A 205 -12.08 -5.99 2.87
N LYS A 206 -11.65 -6.52 4.01
CA LYS A 206 -12.33 -7.56 4.78
C LYS A 206 -11.97 -7.43 6.27
N PRO A 207 -12.75 -7.99 7.19
CA PRO A 207 -12.43 -7.97 8.61
C PRO A 207 -11.05 -8.61 8.87
N PRO A 208 -10.05 -7.86 9.39
CA PRO A 208 -8.75 -8.42 9.67
C PRO A 208 -8.82 -9.39 10.87
N ASN A 209 -8.01 -10.44 10.86
CA ASN A 209 -7.88 -11.29 12.03
C ASN A 209 -6.98 -10.60 13.06
N LEU A 210 -7.57 -10.07 14.13
CA LEU A 210 -6.88 -9.38 15.21
C LEU A 210 -6.70 -10.26 16.46
N HIS A 211 -7.12 -11.54 16.41
CA HIS A 211 -6.90 -12.47 17.51
C HIS A 211 -5.39 -12.65 17.74
N ASN A 212 -4.93 -12.31 18.95
CA ASN A 212 -3.53 -12.35 19.37
C ASN A 212 -2.59 -11.44 18.57
N ALA A 213 -3.08 -10.35 17.98
CA ALA A 213 -2.21 -9.37 17.35
C ALA A 213 -1.33 -8.68 18.41
N GLU A 214 -0.02 -8.95 18.38
CA GLU A 214 0.95 -8.33 19.31
C GLU A 214 0.98 -6.80 19.16
N THR A 215 0.84 -6.30 17.93
CA THR A 215 0.74 -4.88 17.63
C THR A 215 -0.23 -4.61 16.49
N ILE A 216 -0.96 -3.50 16.57
CA ILE A 216 -1.91 -3.05 15.56
C ILE A 216 -1.36 -1.77 14.96
N ARG A 217 -1.36 -1.70 13.64
CA ARG A 217 -1.06 -0.51 12.86
C ARG A 217 -2.07 -0.46 11.73
N PHE A 218 -2.83 0.61 11.66
CA PHE A 218 -3.89 0.75 10.67
C PHE A 218 -3.92 2.17 10.15
N LEU A 219 -4.19 2.29 8.85
CA LEU A 219 -4.50 3.54 8.17
C LEU A 219 -5.74 3.29 7.32
N GLY A 220 -6.77 4.12 7.52
CA GLY A 220 -8.05 4.03 6.83
C GLY A 220 -8.65 5.41 6.55
N PHE A 221 -9.83 5.45 5.94
CA PHE A 221 -10.52 6.69 5.54
C PHE A 221 -12.05 6.54 5.57
#